data_AF-A0A9D1P867-F1
#
_entry.id   AF-A0A9D1P867-F1
#
_cell.length_a   1.000
_cell.length_b   1.000
_cell.length_c   1.000
_cell.angle_alpha   90.00
_cell.angle_beta   90.00
_cell.angle_gamma   90.00
#
_symmetry.space_group_name_H-M   'P 1'
#
loop_
_entity.id
_entity.type
_entity.pdbx_description
1 polymer ?
#
loop_
_entity_poly.entity_id
_entity_poly.type
_entity_poly.pdbx_seq_one_letter_code
_entity_poly.pdbx_strand_id
1 'polypeptide(L)'
;HLNRLARVIAGLALLIVSLRMQGVALGVMDLAMLVLAILGGILFYMGAFLLAAGVAFFTIASVEWVNILTNGSYQALKVPPQYLPPWLRGAITFVFPILAYAYYPASAICGWGEPYVLGFAALPAGAAFFALCYAFWRFGVRHYKSTGS
;
A
#
# COMPACT_ATOMS: atom_id res chain seq x y z
N HIS A 1 -2.39 10.50 -21.00
CA HIS A 1 -2.01 9.09 -20.76
C HIS A 1 -0.50 8.85 -20.64
N LEU A 2 0.34 9.55 -21.42
CA LEU A 2 1.82 9.46 -21.37
C LEU A 2 2.42 9.58 -19.95
N ASN A 3 1.91 10.53 -19.14
CA ASN A 3 2.43 10.80 -17.80
C ASN A 3 2.23 9.63 -16.79
N ARG A 4 1.32 8.69 -17.06
CA ARG A 4 1.08 7.54 -16.16
C ARG A 4 2.13 6.44 -16.38
N LEU A 5 2.39 6.08 -17.63
CA LEU A 5 3.41 5.10 -17.99
C LEU A 5 4.81 5.59 -17.62
N ALA A 6 5.10 6.88 -17.85
CA ALA A 6 6.37 7.48 -17.48
C ALA A 6 6.69 7.30 -15.97
N ARG A 7 5.69 7.45 -15.09
CA ARG A 7 5.88 7.24 -13.64
C ARG A 7 6.15 5.79 -13.26
N VAL A 8 5.50 4.84 -13.93
CA VAL A 8 5.75 3.41 -13.69
C VAL A 8 7.16 3.04 -14.13
N ILE A 9 7.55 3.46 -15.35
CA ILE A 9 8.90 3.22 -15.88
C ILE A 9 9.95 3.88 -14.98
N ALA A 10 9.74 5.14 -14.58
CA ALA A 10 10.65 5.84 -13.68
C ALA A 10 10.76 5.16 -12.31
N GLY A 11 9.63 4.70 -11.74
CA GLY A 11 9.63 3.96 -10.47
C GLY A 11 10.41 2.65 -10.55
N LEU A 12 10.22 1.87 -11.61
CA LEU A 12 10.97 0.63 -11.85
C LEU A 12 12.46 0.91 -12.07
N ALA A 13 12.80 1.93 -12.86
CA ALA A 13 14.18 2.34 -13.08
C ALA A 13 14.86 2.77 -11.77
N LEU A 14 14.18 3.58 -10.94
CA LEU A 14 14.68 4.00 -9.64
C LEU A 14 14.87 2.81 -8.69
N LEU A 15 13.96 1.83 -8.71
CA LEU A 15 14.09 0.61 -7.91
C LEU A 15 15.34 -0.18 -8.32
N ILE A 16 15.54 -0.41 -9.63
CA ILE A 16 16.72 -1.11 -10.15
C ILE A 16 18.00 -0.36 -9.79
N VAL A 17 18.05 0.96 -10.02
CA VAL A 17 19.22 1.79 -9.70
C VAL A 17 19.52 1.75 -8.21
N SER A 18 18.51 1.85 -7.35
CA SER A 18 18.69 1.83 -5.89
C SER A 18 19.26 0.49 -5.40
N LEU A 19 18.74 -0.63 -5.91
CA LEU A 19 19.23 -1.97 -5.57
C LEU A 19 20.68 -2.18 -6.04
N ARG A 20 21.02 -1.68 -7.23
CA ARG A 20 22.38 -1.70 -7.77
C ARG A 20 23.35 -0.85 -6.93
N MET A 21 22.94 0.37 -6.58
CA MET A 21 23.76 1.28 -5.76
C MET A 21 24.03 0.75 -4.36
N GLN A 22 23.08 -0.01 -3.79
CA GLN A 22 23.26 -0.67 -2.50
C GLN A 22 24.06 -1.98 -2.58
N GLY A 23 24.44 -2.44 -3.77
CA GLY A 23 25.19 -3.68 -3.94
C GLY A 23 24.42 -4.94 -3.52
N VAL A 24 23.09 -4.90 -3.53
CA VAL A 24 22.25 -6.02 -3.08
C VAL A 24 22.33 -7.15 -4.09
N ALA A 25 22.74 -8.33 -3.63
CA ALA A 25 22.70 -9.56 -4.43
C ALA A 25 21.29 -10.14 -4.41
N LEU A 26 20.51 -9.85 -5.45
CA LEU A 26 19.13 -10.33 -5.57
C LEU A 26 19.10 -11.84 -5.85
N GLY A 27 18.57 -12.61 -4.90
CA GLY A 27 18.20 -14.01 -5.10
C GLY A 27 16.81 -14.16 -5.72
N VAL A 28 16.44 -15.40 -6.07
CA VAL A 28 15.10 -15.74 -6.58
C VAL A 28 14.01 -15.38 -5.57
N MET A 29 14.29 -15.59 -4.27
CA MET A 29 13.36 -15.29 -3.17
C MET A 29 13.10 -13.79 -3.04
N ASP A 30 14.12 -12.95 -3.22
CA ASP A 30 14.00 -11.49 -3.18
C ASP A 30 13.17 -10.96 -4.34
N LEU A 31 13.36 -11.55 -5.54
CA LEU A 31 12.59 -11.20 -6.71
C LEU A 31 11.10 -11.55 -6.53
N ALA A 32 10.82 -12.75 -6.00
CA ALA A 32 9.45 -13.15 -5.66
C ALA A 32 8.83 -12.20 -4.63
N MET A 33 9.57 -11.85 -3.58
CA MET A 33 9.12 -10.92 -2.55
C MET A 33 8.85 -9.51 -3.10
N LEU A 34 9.68 -9.00 -4.02
CA LEU A 34 9.43 -7.73 -4.71
C LEU A 34 8.12 -7.75 -5.50
N VAL A 35 7.88 -8.83 -6.26
CA VAL A 35 6.63 -8.99 -7.02
C VAL A 35 5.42 -9.02 -6.09
N LEU A 36 5.50 -9.80 -5.01
CA LEU A 36 4.43 -9.88 -4.02
C LEU A 36 4.20 -8.54 -3.30
N ALA A 37 5.26 -7.79 -3.02
CA ALA A 37 5.18 -6.45 -2.44
C ALA A 37 4.45 -5.47 -3.37
N ILE A 38 4.78 -5.47 -4.66
CA ILE A 38 4.10 -4.64 -5.66
C ILE A 38 2.61 -5.02 -5.75
N LEU A 39 2.29 -6.31 -5.83
CA LEU A 39 0.90 -6.79 -5.88
C LEU A 39 0.12 -6.43 -4.60
N GLY A 40 0.74 -6.58 -3.42
CA GLY A 40 0.15 -6.18 -2.14
C GLY A 40 -0.14 -4.69 -2.09
N GLY A 41 0.78 -3.85 -2.57
CA GLY A 41 0.58 -2.41 -2.70
C GLY A 41 -0.55 -2.03 -3.66
N ILE A 42 -0.65 -2.71 -4.81
CA ILE A 42 -1.75 -2.51 -5.77
C ILE A 42 -3.10 -2.81 -5.10
N LEU A 43 -3.23 -3.95 -4.42
CA LEU A 43 -4.46 -4.32 -3.73
C LEU A 43 -4.81 -3.34 -2.61
N PHE A 44 -3.81 -2.88 -1.85
CA PHE A 44 -4.00 -1.85 -0.83
C PHE A 44 -4.60 -0.56 -1.43
N TYR A 45 -3.99 -0.01 -2.47
CA TYR A 45 -4.49 1.21 -3.10
C TYR A 45 -5.86 1.01 -3.75
N MET A 46 -6.11 -0.14 -4.39
CA MET A 46 -7.44 -0.49 -4.88
C MET A 46 -8.47 -0.50 -3.75
N GLY A 47 -8.13 -1.09 -2.60
CA GLY A 47 -8.99 -1.12 -1.41
C GLY A 47 -9.26 0.29 -0.87
N ALA A 48 -8.24 1.13 -0.78
CA ALA A 48 -8.37 2.51 -0.30
C ALA A 48 -9.31 3.34 -1.19
N PHE A 49 -9.17 3.25 -2.53
CA PHE A 49 -10.09 3.90 -3.46
C PHE A 49 -11.49 3.29 -3.44
N LEU A 50 -11.61 1.99 -3.18
CA LEU A 50 -12.92 1.34 -3.06
C LEU A 50 -13.65 1.76 -1.78
N LEU A 51 -12.92 1.88 -0.67
CA LEU A 51 -13.42 2.43 0.59
C LEU A 51 -13.87 3.88 0.40
N ALA A 52 -13.10 4.69 -0.32
CA ALA A 52 -13.45 6.04 -0.74
C ALA A 52 -14.83 6.11 -1.43
N ALA A 53 -15.01 5.27 -2.45
CA ALA A 53 -16.25 5.18 -3.21
C ALA A 53 -17.42 4.69 -2.33
N GLY A 54 -17.17 3.74 -1.43
CA GLY A 54 -18.17 3.25 -0.48
C GLY A 54 -18.65 4.33 0.49
N VAL A 55 -17.73 5.15 1.02
CA VAL A 55 -18.07 6.25 1.95
C VAL A 55 -18.88 7.34 1.25
N ALA A 56 -18.58 7.59 -0.03
CA ALA A 56 -19.30 8.59 -0.84
C ALA A 56 -20.80 8.24 -1.04
N PHE A 57 -21.23 7.00 -0.82
CA PHE A 57 -22.66 6.66 -0.82
C PHE A 57 -23.42 7.25 0.37
N PHE A 58 -22.73 7.49 1.49
CA PHE A 58 -23.34 7.93 2.74
C PHE A 58 -23.04 9.41 3.07
N THR A 59 -22.03 10.00 2.44
CA THR A 59 -21.55 11.34 2.77
C THR A 59 -21.33 12.16 1.50
N ILE A 60 -21.76 13.42 1.51
CA ILE A 60 -21.53 14.41 0.43
C ILE A 60 -20.11 15.04 0.53
N ALA A 61 -19.38 14.76 1.61
CA ALA A 61 -18.06 15.32 1.86
C ALA A 61 -17.04 14.89 0.80
N SER A 62 -16.11 15.79 0.50
CA SER A 62 -14.94 15.48 -0.32
C SER A 62 -14.19 14.30 0.31
N VAL A 63 -13.78 13.35 -0.52
CA VAL A 63 -13.00 12.19 -0.09
C VAL A 63 -11.52 12.57 0.09
N GLU A 64 -11.28 13.70 0.74
CA GLU A 64 -9.98 14.35 0.91
C GLU A 64 -9.03 13.51 1.76
N TRP A 65 -9.58 12.73 2.69
CA TRP A 65 -8.81 11.79 3.50
C TRP A 65 -8.05 10.76 2.66
N VAL A 66 -8.52 10.42 1.45
CA VAL A 66 -7.79 9.51 0.55
C VAL A 66 -6.59 10.20 -0.07
N ASN A 67 -6.70 11.48 -0.40
CA ASN A 67 -5.55 12.26 -0.86
C ASN A 67 -4.51 12.42 0.25
N ILE A 68 -4.97 12.62 1.50
CA ILE A 68 -4.08 12.63 2.67
C ILE A 68 -3.45 11.26 2.89
N LEU A 69 -4.19 10.16 2.78
CA LEU A 69 -3.67 8.81 2.95
C LEU A 69 -2.63 8.47 1.88
N THR A 70 -2.95 8.69 0.62
CA THR A 70 -2.08 8.37 -0.52
C THR A 70 -0.83 9.24 -0.54
N ASN A 71 -0.95 10.56 -0.42
CA ASN A 71 0.22 11.46 -0.41
C ASN A 71 0.98 11.43 0.92
N GLY A 72 0.27 11.29 2.04
CA GLY A 72 0.84 11.21 3.38
C GLY A 72 1.61 9.92 3.61
N SER A 73 1.15 8.79 3.05
CA SER A 73 1.88 7.52 3.12
C SER A 73 3.29 7.63 2.54
N TYR A 74 3.44 8.35 1.42
CA TYR A 74 4.75 8.60 0.80
C TYR A 74 5.69 9.40 1.73
N GLN A 75 5.16 10.38 2.47
CA GLN A 75 5.96 11.15 3.42
C GLN A 75 6.34 10.31 4.65
N ALA A 76 5.40 9.52 5.17
CA ALA A 76 5.64 8.65 6.31
C ALA A 76 6.73 7.59 6.02
N LEU A 77 6.78 7.07 4.79
CA LEU A 77 7.76 6.07 4.36
C LEU A 77 9.20 6.59 4.20
N LYS A 78 9.41 7.91 4.21
CA LYS A 78 10.77 8.48 4.20
C LYS A 78 11.49 8.32 5.53
N VAL A 79 10.73 8.13 6.61
CA VAL A 79 11.25 8.00 7.96
C VAL A 79 11.20 6.52 8.36
N PRO A 80 12.32 5.91 8.78
CA PRO A 80 12.31 4.53 9.25
C PRO A 80 11.30 4.33 10.40
N PRO A 81 10.58 3.20 10.47
CA PRO A 81 9.50 2.98 11.42
C PRO A 81 9.90 3.14 12.88
N GLN A 82 11.17 2.89 13.21
CA GLN A 82 11.72 3.06 14.56
C GLN A 82 11.68 4.51 15.07
N TYR A 83 11.64 5.50 14.18
CA TYR A 83 11.55 6.92 14.51
C TYR A 83 10.12 7.47 14.42
N LEU A 84 9.14 6.65 14.03
CA LEU A 84 7.75 7.06 13.98
C LEU A 84 7.14 7.00 15.40
N PRO A 85 6.25 7.93 15.75
CA PRO A 85 5.45 7.83 16.97
C PRO A 85 4.74 6.47 17.06
N PRO A 86 4.67 5.81 18.23
CA PRO A 86 4.13 4.47 18.36
C PRO A 86 2.70 4.30 17.83
N TRP A 87 1.86 5.32 18.03
CA TRP A 87 0.48 5.32 17.53
C TRP A 87 0.43 5.34 16.00
N LEU A 88 1.29 6.13 15.35
CA LEU A 88 1.33 6.28 13.91
C LEU A 88 1.88 5.00 13.29
N ARG A 89 2.98 4.46 13.85
CA ARG A 89 3.54 3.17 13.47
C ARG A 89 2.47 2.08 13.54
N GLY A 90 1.74 1.99 14.65
CA GLY A 90 0.63 1.03 14.79
C GLY A 90 -0.45 1.20 13.72
N ALA A 91 -0.86 2.44 13.44
CA ALA A 91 -1.86 2.73 12.41
C ALA A 91 -1.41 2.30 11.01
N ILE A 92 -0.18 2.60 10.60
CA ILE A 92 0.35 2.26 9.27
C ILE A 92 0.89 0.82 9.15
N THR A 93 0.92 0.07 10.26
CA THR A 93 1.16 -1.38 10.25
C THR A 93 -0.15 -2.15 10.19
N PHE A 94 -1.12 -1.82 11.05
CA PHE A 94 -2.30 -2.67 11.30
C PHE A 94 -3.60 -2.14 10.69
N VAL A 95 -3.79 -0.81 10.61
CA VAL A 95 -5.03 -0.22 10.08
C VAL A 95 -4.92 -0.05 8.57
N PHE A 96 -3.84 0.59 8.13
CA PHE A 96 -3.48 0.73 6.72
C PHE A 96 -2.16 0.00 6.56
N PRO A 97 -2.12 -1.25 6.05
CA PRO A 97 -0.92 -2.11 6.04
C PRO A 97 0.18 -1.61 5.07
N ILE A 98 0.61 -0.36 5.24
CA ILE A 98 1.54 0.37 4.39
C ILE A 98 2.95 -0.16 4.62
N LEU A 99 3.35 -0.37 5.88
CA LEU A 99 4.66 -0.95 6.18
C LEU A 99 4.81 -2.37 5.65
N ALA A 100 3.70 -3.12 5.56
CA ALA A 100 3.69 -4.49 5.06
C ALA A 100 4.15 -4.59 3.60
N TYR A 101 3.67 -3.70 2.72
CA TYR A 101 4.05 -3.74 1.31
C TYR A 101 5.25 -2.85 0.96
N ALA A 102 5.54 -1.80 1.74
CA ALA A 102 6.55 -0.82 1.38
C ALA A 102 7.87 -0.94 2.17
N TYR A 103 7.82 -1.31 3.46
CA TYR A 103 9.01 -1.31 4.32
C TYR A 103 9.56 -2.72 4.58
N TYR A 104 8.74 -3.66 5.07
CA TYR A 104 9.22 -5.00 5.42
C TYR A 104 9.89 -5.77 4.28
N PRO A 105 9.37 -5.79 3.03
CA PRO A 105 10.07 -6.45 1.93
C PRO A 105 11.39 -5.76 1.60
N ALA A 106 11.45 -4.42 1.62
CA ALA A 106 12.70 -3.69 1.40
C ALA A 106 13.71 -3.97 2.51
N SER A 107 13.27 -3.99 3.77
CA SER A 107 14.11 -4.30 4.93
C SER A 107 14.67 -5.71 4.88
N ALA A 108 13.89 -6.70 4.44
CA ALA A 108 14.35 -8.07 4.30
C ALA A 108 15.41 -8.21 3.18
N ILE A 109 15.17 -7.57 2.03
CA ILE A 109 16.08 -7.61 0.86
C ILE A 109 17.39 -6.87 1.15
N CYS A 110 17.30 -5.70 1.77
CA CYS A 110 18.44 -4.83 2.03
C CYS A 110 19.16 -5.16 3.35
N GLY A 111 18.68 -6.16 4.11
CA GLY A 111 19.32 -6.60 5.35
C GLY A 111 19.22 -5.62 6.52
N TRP A 112 18.14 -4.82 6.61
CA TRP A 112 17.97 -3.83 7.68
C TRP A 112 17.47 -4.41 9.01
N GLY A 113 17.37 -5.74 9.12
CA GLY A 113 17.11 -6.45 10.38
C GLY A 113 15.73 -7.11 10.50
N GLU A 114 14.80 -6.84 9.57
CA GLU A 114 13.49 -7.51 9.56
C GLU A 114 13.55 -8.91 8.92
N PRO A 115 12.84 -9.91 9.47
CA PRO A 115 12.80 -11.26 8.93
C PRO A 115 12.03 -11.33 7.61
N TYR A 116 12.45 -12.25 6.73
CA TYR A 116 11.81 -12.51 5.43
C TYR A 116 10.30 -12.82 5.53
N VAL A 117 9.86 -13.47 6.61
CA VAL A 117 8.44 -13.80 6.85
C VAL A 117 7.56 -12.54 6.81
N LEU A 118 8.04 -11.43 7.38
CA LEU A 118 7.31 -10.16 7.35
C LEU A 118 7.27 -9.54 5.95
N GLY A 119 8.33 -9.74 5.15
CA GLY A 119 8.35 -9.31 3.74
C GLY A 119 7.33 -10.05 2.88
N PHE A 120 7.15 -11.36 3.11
CA PHE A 120 6.12 -12.16 2.43
C PHE A 120 4.68 -11.85 2.87
N ALA A 121 4.50 -11.19 4.01
CA ALA A 121 3.18 -10.75 4.49
C ALA A 121 2.57 -9.61 3.65
N ALA A 122 3.34 -8.99 2.75
CA ALA A 122 2.90 -7.88 1.90
C ALA A 122 1.62 -8.19 1.10
N LEU A 123 1.60 -9.31 0.36
CA LEU A 123 0.44 -9.69 -0.44
C LEU A 123 -0.77 -10.07 0.43
N PRO A 124 -0.65 -10.96 1.45
CA PRO A 124 -1.76 -11.27 2.36
C PRO A 124 -2.36 -10.03 3.03
N ALA A 125 -1.52 -9.10 3.49
CA ALA A 125 -1.99 -7.88 4.16
C ALA A 125 -2.76 -6.96 3.19
N GLY A 126 -2.22 -6.75 1.97
CA GLY A 126 -2.91 -5.98 0.94
C GLY A 126 -4.24 -6.63 0.51
N ALA A 127 -4.25 -7.95 0.34
CA ALA A 127 -5.46 -8.71 -0.02
C ALA A 127 -6.53 -8.67 1.08
N ALA A 128 -6.13 -8.81 2.35
CA ALA A 128 -7.03 -8.73 3.49
C ALA A 128 -7.68 -7.35 3.59
N PHE A 129 -6.89 -6.28 3.42
CA PHE A 129 -7.40 -4.91 3.40
C PHE A 129 -8.37 -4.69 2.24
N PHE A 130 -8.01 -5.12 1.03
CA PHE A 130 -8.89 -5.04 -0.14
C PHE A 130 -10.23 -5.78 0.10
N ALA A 131 -10.17 -7.00 0.64
CA ALA A 131 -11.37 -7.78 0.93
C ALA A 131 -12.29 -7.08 1.93
N LEU A 132 -11.72 -6.44 2.97
CA LEU A 132 -12.47 -5.66 3.96
C LEU A 132 -13.13 -4.43 3.31
N CYS A 133 -12.39 -3.67 2.50
CA CYS A 133 -12.92 -2.53 1.76
C CYS A 133 -14.00 -2.95 0.75
N TYR A 134 -13.82 -4.11 0.11
CA TYR A 134 -14.81 -4.67 -0.81
C TYR A 134 -16.10 -5.08 -0.10
N ALA A 135 -16.00 -5.72 1.06
CA ALA A 135 -17.16 -6.04 1.89
C ALA A 135 -17.93 -4.77 2.31
N PHE A 136 -17.20 -3.73 2.72
CA PHE A 136 -17.79 -2.43 3.04
C PHE A 136 -18.49 -1.79 1.83
N TRP A 137 -17.85 -1.80 0.65
CA TRP A 137 -18.46 -1.28 -0.56
C TRP A 137 -19.74 -2.05 -0.94
N ARG A 138 -19.73 -3.39 -0.84
CA ARG A 138 -20.92 -4.23 -1.07
C ARG A 138 -22.05 -3.90 -0.10
N PHE A 139 -21.73 -3.60 1.16
CA PHE A 139 -22.70 -3.10 2.13
C PHE A 139 -23.26 -1.73 1.72
N GLY A 140 -22.40 -0.81 1.29
CA GLY A 140 -22.79 0.52 0.79
C GLY A 140 -23.75 0.46 -0.38
N VAL A 141 -23.44 -0.34 -1.41
CA VAL A 141 -24.29 -0.51 -2.60
C VAL A 141 -25.69 -1.05 -2.23
N ARG A 142 -25.80 -1.93 -1.23
CA ARG A 142 -27.09 -2.46 -0.78
C ARG A 142 -27.97 -1.45 -0.05
N HIS A 143 -27.37 -0.47 0.62
CA HIS A 143 -28.08 0.56 1.37
C HIS A 143 -28.27 1.86 0.58
N TYR A 144 -27.59 1.99 -0.55
CA TYR A 144 -27.80 3.07 -1.50
C TYR A 144 -29.19 2.93 -2.13
N LYS A 145 -30.17 3.63 -1.55
CA LYS A 145 -31.48 3.80 -2.18
C LYS A 145 -31.29 4.75 -3.36
N SER A 146 -31.44 4.22 -4.57
CA SER A 146 -31.61 5.01 -5.79
C SER A 146 -32.61 6.13 -5.51
N THR A 147 -32.22 7.38 -5.73
CA THR A 147 -33.14 8.50 -5.92
C THR A 147 -33.85 8.32 -7.26
N GLY A 148 -34.65 7.26 -7.38
CA GLY A 148 -35.26 6.83 -8.63
C GLY A 148 -36.65 6.26 -8.43
N SER A 149 -37.58 7.08 -7.94
CA SER A 149 -38.86 7.40 -8.58
C SER A 149 -39.60 8.50 -7.82
#